data_AF-A0AAU9MIR1-F1
#
_entry.id   AF-A0AAU9MIR1-F1
#
_cell.length_a   1.000
_cell.length_b   1.000
_cell.length_c   1.000
_cell.angle_alpha   90.00
_cell.angle_beta   90.00
_cell.angle_gamma   90.00
#
_symmetry.space_group_name_H-M   'P 1'
#
loop_
_entity.id
_entity.type
_entity.pdbx_description
1 polymer ?
#
loop_
_entity_poly.entity_id
_entity_poly.type
_entity_poly.pdbx_seq_one_letter_code
_entity_poly.pdbx_strand_id
1 'polypeptide(L)'
;MVSSSRSAGSTSGVNKSNNGPSRTCYCGVIAPLKISTSEKNPGRRYFWCRYWPDEVEDCGYLEWYDGEVSPWYKELLFEVMAKKKKSIRHGKGNPHHGEISLMDLVRVVIGLLVILVVMVGILMWMVYKG
;
A
#
# COMPACT_ATOMS: atom_id res chain seq x y z
N MET A 1 -42.57 14.52 15.18
CA MET A 1 -41.87 15.20 14.05
C MET A 1 -40.41 14.75 14.13
N VAL A 2 -39.76 14.03 13.22
CA VAL A 2 -40.04 13.51 11.87
C VAL A 2 -39.34 12.15 11.79
N SER A 3 -40.03 11.12 11.32
CA SER A 3 -39.42 9.82 10.98
C SER A 3 -38.84 9.93 9.58
N SER A 4 -37.52 9.97 9.44
CA SER A 4 -36.86 10.00 8.13
C SER A 4 -36.66 8.58 7.61
N SER A 5 -37.69 8.04 6.96
CA SER A 5 -37.58 6.84 6.12
C SER A 5 -36.74 7.19 4.90
N ARG A 6 -35.49 6.70 4.84
CA ARG A 6 -34.65 6.80 3.64
C ARG A 6 -35.01 5.65 2.70
N SER A 7 -35.85 5.93 1.71
CA SER A 7 -36.18 5.02 0.63
C SER A 7 -34.93 4.80 -0.23
N ALA A 8 -34.35 3.61 -0.18
CA ALA A 8 -33.35 3.20 -1.17
C ALA A 8 -34.06 3.03 -2.51
N GLY A 9 -33.87 3.99 -3.42
CA GLY A 9 -34.36 3.90 -4.78
C GLY A 9 -33.75 2.68 -5.48
N SER A 10 -34.60 1.74 -5.89
CA SER A 10 -34.20 0.61 -6.72
C SER A 10 -33.90 1.09 -8.14
N THR A 11 -32.65 1.38 -8.45
CA THR A 11 -32.19 1.46 -9.85
C THR A 11 -32.02 0.05 -10.40
N SER A 12 -33.14 -0.55 -10.80
CA SER A 12 -33.20 -1.80 -11.56
C SER A 12 -32.77 -1.54 -13.00
N GLY A 13 -31.48 -1.37 -13.25
CA GLY A 13 -30.97 -1.04 -14.57
C GLY A 13 -29.58 -1.61 -14.80
N VAL A 14 -29.47 -2.93 -14.96
CA VAL A 14 -28.25 -3.53 -15.50
C VAL A 14 -28.63 -4.59 -16.54
N ASN A 15 -28.33 -4.27 -17.79
CA ASN A 15 -28.40 -5.18 -18.94
C ASN A 15 -27.63 -6.48 -18.63
N LYS A 16 -28.35 -7.60 -18.55
CA LYS A 16 -27.78 -8.94 -18.38
C LYS A 16 -27.11 -9.38 -19.68
N SER A 17 -25.82 -9.06 -19.84
CA SER A 17 -24.92 -9.87 -20.68
C SER A 17 -23.68 -10.24 -19.87
N ASN A 18 -23.84 -11.05 -18.83
CA ASN A 18 -22.74 -11.50 -17.97
C ASN A 18 -22.68 -13.03 -18.01
N ASN A 19 -21.85 -13.60 -18.89
CA ASN A 19 -21.48 -15.02 -18.84
C ASN A 19 -20.52 -15.35 -17.67
N GLY A 20 -20.35 -14.44 -16.71
CA GLY A 20 -19.46 -14.57 -15.56
C GLY A 20 -20.20 -14.59 -14.22
N PRO A 21 -19.55 -15.06 -13.14
CA PRO A 21 -20.12 -15.08 -11.80
C PRO A 21 -20.43 -13.66 -11.32
N SER A 22 -21.63 -13.46 -10.76
CA SER A 22 -22.06 -12.17 -10.21
C SER A 22 -22.52 -12.35 -8.77
N ARG A 23 -22.04 -11.47 -7.88
CA ARG A 23 -22.44 -11.40 -6.48
C ARG A 23 -22.91 -9.98 -6.15
N THR A 24 -23.86 -9.87 -5.24
CA THR A 24 -24.39 -8.58 -4.77
C THR A 24 -23.94 -8.37 -3.33
N CYS A 25 -23.40 -7.20 -3.00
CA CYS A 25 -23.00 -6.86 -1.64
C CYS A 25 -24.21 -6.45 -0.79
N TYR A 26 -24.00 -6.16 0.51
CA TYR A 26 -25.08 -5.76 1.41
C TYR A 26 -25.67 -4.37 1.09
N CYS A 27 -25.00 -3.55 0.28
CA CYS A 27 -25.57 -2.31 -0.25
C CYS A 27 -26.60 -2.54 -1.37
N GLY A 28 -26.80 -3.79 -1.83
CA GLY A 28 -27.70 -4.11 -2.94
C GLY A 28 -27.13 -3.86 -4.34
N VAL A 29 -25.81 -3.62 -4.46
CA VAL A 29 -25.12 -3.41 -5.75
C VAL A 29 -24.19 -4.57 -6.09
N ILE A 30 -23.88 -4.75 -7.38
CA ILE A 30 -22.98 -5.81 -7.86
C ILE A 30 -21.56 -5.57 -7.31
N ALA A 31 -21.05 -6.56 -6.58
CA ALA A 31 -19.68 -6.62 -6.11
C ALA A 31 -18.74 -6.99 -7.27
N PRO A 32 -17.66 -6.23 -7.53
CA PRO A 32 -16.65 -6.62 -8.52
C PRO A 32 -15.86 -7.86 -8.10
N LEU A 33 -15.54 -8.73 -9.07
CA LEU A 33 -14.58 -9.82 -8.90
C LEU A 33 -13.15 -9.29 -8.99
N LYS A 34 -12.37 -9.48 -7.92
CA LYS A 34 -10.97 -9.04 -7.79
C LYS A 34 -10.04 -10.25 -7.63
N ILE A 35 -8.75 -10.03 -7.83
CA ILE A 35 -7.68 -11.02 -7.61
C ILE A 35 -6.83 -10.52 -6.44
N SER A 36 -6.63 -11.37 -5.43
CA SER A 36 -5.80 -11.05 -4.28
C SER A 36 -4.33 -11.02 -4.68
N THR A 37 -3.65 -9.95 -4.31
CA THR A 37 -2.19 -9.80 -4.45
C THR A 37 -1.48 -9.92 -3.11
N SER A 38 -2.19 -10.36 -2.07
CA SER A 38 -1.64 -10.56 -0.73
C SER A 38 -0.65 -11.73 -0.70
N GLU A 39 0.31 -11.68 0.22
CA GLU A 39 1.27 -12.79 0.41
C GLU A 39 0.61 -14.07 0.90
N LYS A 40 -0.48 -13.94 1.69
CA LYS A 40 -1.21 -15.09 2.26
C LYS A 40 -2.11 -15.80 1.24
N ASN A 41 -2.72 -15.05 0.31
CA ASN A 41 -3.64 -15.60 -0.69
C ASN A 41 -3.32 -15.06 -2.09
N PRO A 42 -2.11 -15.25 -2.63
CA PRO A 42 -1.75 -14.72 -3.94
C PRO A 42 -2.57 -15.39 -5.04
N GLY A 43 -3.16 -14.59 -5.92
CA GLY A 43 -3.91 -15.06 -7.08
C GLY A 43 -5.32 -15.55 -6.80
N ARG A 44 -5.72 -15.69 -5.53
CA ARG A 44 -7.08 -16.12 -5.17
C ARG A 44 -8.08 -15.02 -5.49
N ARG A 45 -9.22 -15.36 -6.08
CA ARG A 45 -10.22 -14.37 -6.47
C ARG A 45 -11.25 -14.17 -5.36
N TYR A 46 -11.81 -12.98 -5.28
CA TYR A 46 -12.81 -12.64 -4.27
C TYR A 46 -13.72 -11.52 -4.77
N PHE A 47 -14.94 -11.47 -4.26
CA PHE A 47 -15.83 -10.33 -4.39
C PHE A 47 -15.67 -9.43 -3.18
N TRP A 48 -15.69 -8.11 -3.41
CA TRP A 48 -15.73 -7.11 -2.35
C TRP A 48 -16.78 -6.07 -2.70
N CYS A 49 -17.42 -5.45 -1.71
CA CYS A 49 -18.18 -4.22 -1.87
C CYS A 49 -17.48 -3.24 -2.84
N ARG A 50 -18.28 -2.65 -3.73
CA ARG A 50 -17.81 -1.64 -4.68
C ARG A 50 -17.27 -0.39 -3.99
N TYR A 51 -17.76 -0.08 -2.79
CA TYR A 51 -17.39 1.11 -2.04
C TYR A 51 -16.14 0.94 -1.16
N TRP A 52 -15.57 -0.27 -1.03
CA TRP A 52 -14.29 -0.45 -0.32
C TRP A 52 -13.17 0.42 -0.92
N PRO A 53 -12.31 1.09 -0.09
CA PRO A 53 -12.20 1.02 1.38
C PRO A 53 -12.90 2.14 2.15
N ASP A 54 -13.95 2.75 1.60
CA ASP A 54 -14.64 3.87 2.26
C ASP A 54 -15.30 3.44 3.59
N GLU A 55 -14.96 4.09 4.70
CA GLU A 55 -15.44 3.69 6.04
C GLU A 55 -16.95 3.94 6.26
N VAL A 56 -17.56 4.83 5.47
CA VAL A 56 -18.97 5.22 5.61
C VAL A 56 -19.86 4.44 4.65
N GLU A 57 -19.40 4.24 3.42
CA GLU A 57 -20.17 3.60 2.33
C GLU A 57 -19.86 2.10 2.18
N ASP A 58 -18.74 1.60 2.71
CA ASP A 58 -18.46 0.17 2.69
C ASP A 58 -19.34 -0.61 3.69
N CYS A 59 -20.01 -1.64 3.18
CA CYS A 59 -20.77 -2.58 4.00
C CYS A 59 -19.95 -3.75 4.53
N GLY A 60 -18.65 -3.84 4.22
CA GLY A 60 -17.76 -4.91 4.65
C GLY A 60 -17.97 -6.25 3.95
N TYR A 61 -18.80 -6.30 2.90
CA TYR A 61 -19.04 -7.54 2.14
C TYR A 61 -17.76 -8.05 1.47
N LEU A 62 -17.31 -9.25 1.86
CA LEU A 62 -16.21 -9.97 1.23
C LEU A 62 -16.57 -11.45 1.08
N GLU A 63 -16.40 -12.00 -0.13
CA GLU A 63 -16.64 -13.42 -0.41
C GLU A 63 -15.53 -13.99 -1.28
N TRP A 64 -14.88 -15.07 -0.83
CA TRP A 64 -13.90 -15.78 -1.65
C TRP A 64 -14.57 -16.49 -2.82
N TYR A 65 -13.92 -16.47 -3.99
CA TYR A 65 -14.42 -17.10 -5.21
C TYR A 65 -13.39 -18.06 -5.81
N ASP A 66 -13.64 -19.35 -5.62
CA ASP A 66 -12.79 -20.44 -6.09
C ASP A 66 -13.34 -21.15 -7.33
N GLY A 67 -14.21 -20.47 -8.10
CA GLY A 67 -14.76 -21.04 -9.33
C GLY A 67 -13.68 -21.40 -10.36
N GLU A 68 -14.07 -22.14 -11.40
CA GLU A 68 -13.12 -22.58 -12.40
C GLU A 68 -12.45 -21.40 -13.13
N VAL A 69 -11.22 -21.66 -13.59
CA VAL A 69 -10.43 -20.78 -14.45
C VAL A 69 -9.80 -21.63 -15.53
N SER A 70 -9.63 -21.06 -16.71
CA SER A 70 -8.93 -21.75 -17.79
C SER A 70 -7.47 -22.05 -17.38
N PRO A 71 -6.87 -23.15 -17.87
CA PRO A 71 -5.46 -23.44 -17.63
C PRO A 71 -4.54 -22.29 -18.04
N TRP A 72 -4.83 -21.65 -19.18
CA TRP A 72 -4.14 -20.45 -19.65
C TRP A 72 -4.13 -19.33 -18.59
N TYR A 73 -5.25 -19.11 -17.90
CA TYR A 73 -5.36 -18.03 -16.93
C TYR A 73 -4.53 -18.32 -15.69
N LYS A 74 -4.47 -19.58 -15.25
CA LYS A 74 -3.61 -19.99 -14.14
C LYS A 74 -2.13 -19.73 -14.46
N GLU A 75 -1.70 -20.09 -15.66
CA GLU A 75 -0.32 -19.88 -16.12
C GLU A 75 0.04 -18.40 -16.17
N LEU A 76 -0.79 -17.59 -16.85
CA LEU A 76 -0.57 -16.14 -16.93
C LEU A 76 -0.48 -15.51 -15.53
N LEU A 77 -1.38 -15.91 -14.62
CA LEU A 77 -1.40 -15.36 -13.28
C LEU A 77 -0.15 -15.73 -12.48
N PHE A 78 0.33 -16.97 -12.62
CA PHE A 78 1.58 -17.42 -12.01
C PHE A 78 2.78 -16.63 -12.53
N GLU A 79 2.90 -16.45 -13.85
CA GLU A 79 3.98 -15.68 -14.47
C GLU A 79 4.01 -14.22 -14.00
N VAL A 80 2.85 -13.55 -14.01
CA VAL A 80 2.72 -12.14 -13.59
C VAL A 80 3.14 -11.99 -12.12
N MET A 81 2.69 -12.89 -11.24
CA MET A 81 3.05 -12.85 -9.82
C MET A 81 4.53 -13.17 -9.59
N ALA A 82 5.11 -14.11 -10.35
CA ALA A 82 6.53 -14.44 -10.27
C ALA A 82 7.43 -13.27 -10.71
N LYS A 83 7.04 -12.54 -11.77
CA LYS A 83 7.75 -11.32 -12.22
C LYS A 83 7.72 -10.23 -11.17
N LYS A 84 6.56 -9.97 -10.55
CA LYS A 84 6.43 -8.98 -9.45
C LYS A 84 7.35 -9.30 -8.28
N LYS A 85 7.49 -10.57 -7.88
CA LYS A 85 8.41 -10.99 -6.82
C LYS A 85 9.88 -10.73 -7.19
N LYS A 86 10.27 -10.93 -8.46
CA LYS A 86 11.64 -10.64 -8.93
C LYS A 86 11.95 -9.14 -8.96
N SER A 87 11.01 -8.31 -9.39
CA SER A 87 11.20 -6.84 -9.41
C SER A 87 11.29 -6.25 -8.02
N ILE A 88 10.46 -6.71 -7.07
CA ILE A 88 10.56 -6.30 -5.66
C ILE A 88 11.93 -6.70 -5.08
N ARG A 89 12.43 -7.90 -5.40
CA ARG A 89 13.78 -8.32 -4.97
C ARG A 89 14.90 -7.48 -5.60
N HIS A 90 14.79 -7.12 -6.87
CA HIS A 90 15.77 -6.26 -7.55
C HIS A 90 15.73 -4.81 -7.06
N GLY A 91 14.53 -4.25 -6.82
CA GLY A 91 14.37 -2.89 -6.29
C GLY A 91 14.77 -2.73 -4.82
N LYS A 92 15.00 -3.84 -4.11
CA LYS A 92 15.59 -3.85 -2.76
C LYS A 92 17.12 -3.90 -2.78
N GLY A 93 17.76 -3.96 -3.95
CA GLY A 93 19.20 -3.92 -4.10
C GLY A 93 19.72 -2.47 -4.18
N ASN A 94 20.56 -2.11 -3.19
CA ASN A 94 21.34 -0.87 -3.02
C ASN A 94 20.58 0.46 -2.79
N PRO A 95 20.49 0.95 -1.54
CA PRO A 95 20.33 2.37 -1.26
C PRO A 95 21.69 3.07 -1.40
N HIS A 96 22.13 3.34 -2.62
CA HIS A 96 23.21 4.28 -2.86
C HIS A 96 22.76 5.31 -3.88
N HIS A 97 22.02 6.31 -3.39
CA HIS A 97 21.71 7.51 -4.16
C HIS A 97 22.03 8.75 -3.32
N GLY A 98 23.27 9.24 -3.47
CA GLY A 98 23.62 10.65 -3.70
C GLY A 98 22.92 11.79 -2.95
N GLU A 99 22.37 11.60 -1.76
CA GLU A 99 21.85 12.70 -0.94
C GLU A 99 22.60 12.69 0.39
N ILE A 100 23.43 13.71 0.64
CA ILE A 100 24.04 13.92 1.95
C ILE A 100 22.87 14.13 2.91
N SER A 101 22.61 13.12 3.75
CA SER A 101 21.54 13.21 4.75
C SER A 101 21.82 14.39 5.65
N LEU A 102 20.78 15.15 6.01
CA LEU A 102 20.87 16.22 7.00
C LEU A 102 21.58 15.75 8.28
N MET A 103 21.39 14.48 8.65
CA MET A 103 22.06 13.87 9.79
C MET A 103 23.58 13.78 9.62
N ASP A 104 24.07 13.52 8.42
CA ASP A 104 25.50 13.49 8.12
C ASP A 104 26.10 14.89 8.15
N LEU A 105 25.38 15.89 7.62
CA LEU A 105 25.78 17.30 7.73
C LEU A 105 25.84 17.76 9.19
N VAL A 106 24.82 17.44 9.98
CA VAL A 106 24.76 17.78 11.41
C VAL A 106 25.92 17.14 12.18
N ARG A 107 26.25 15.88 11.90
CA ARG A 107 27.41 15.19 12.52
C ARG A 107 28.73 15.87 12.19
N VAL A 108 28.93 16.30 10.94
CA VAL A 108 30.14 17.04 10.54
C VAL A 108 30.23 18.39 11.24
N VAL A 109 29.13 19.15 11.30
CA VAL A 109 29.09 20.46 11.98
C VAL A 109 29.38 20.33 13.47
N ILE A 110 28.76 19.35 14.14
CA ILE A 110 29.03 19.08 15.57
C ILE A 110 30.50 18.75 15.79
N GLY A 111 31.10 17.92 14.93
CA GLY A 111 32.53 17.59 15.00
C GLY A 111 33.43 18.82 14.91
N LEU A 112 33.16 19.72 13.95
CA LEU A 112 33.92 20.96 13.79
C LEU A 112 33.78 21.90 15.00
N LEU A 113 32.58 22.02 15.58
CA LEU A 113 32.35 22.83 16.77
C LEU A 113 33.13 22.29 17.99
N VAL A 114 33.14 20.97 18.19
CA VAL A 114 33.90 20.35 19.29
C VAL A 114 35.40 20.60 19.12
N ILE A 115 35.92 20.43 17.90
CA ILE A 115 37.33 20.70 17.60
C ILE A 115 37.67 22.16 17.90
N LEU A 116 36.83 23.11 17.49
CA LEU A 116 37.02 24.53 17.75
C LEU A 116 37.07 24.83 19.26
N VAL A 117 36.14 24.30 20.04
CA VAL A 117 36.08 24.50 21.50
C VAL A 117 37.35 23.98 22.18
N VAL A 118 37.81 22.78 21.80
CA VAL A 118 39.04 22.19 22.33
C VAL A 118 40.26 23.05 21.96
N MET A 119 40.37 23.47 20.71
CA MET A 119 41.45 24.33 20.23
C MET A 119 41.50 25.66 20.99
N VAL A 120 40.36 26.33 21.17
CA VAL A 120 40.27 27.56 21.95
C VAL A 120 40.65 27.32 23.41
N GLY A 121 40.22 26.20 24.00
CA GLY A 121 40.60 25.83 25.37
C GLY A 121 42.11 25.66 25.53
N ILE A 122 42.76 25.00 24.58
CA ILE A 122 44.23 24.83 24.56
C ILE A 122 44.93 26.19 24.42
N LEU A 123 44.47 27.03 23.49
CA LEU A 123 45.06 28.38 23.30
C LEU A 123 44.90 29.25 24.56
N MET A 124 43.71 29.25 25.16
CA MET A 124 43.45 29.96 26.41
C MET A 124 44.33 29.44 27.53
N TRP A 125 44.53 28.12 27.61
CA TRP A 125 45.44 27.51 28.58
C TRP A 125 46.90 27.94 28.36
N MET A 126 47.35 28.03 27.11
CA MET A 126 48.70 28.50 26.78
C MET A 126 48.89 29.98 27.12
N VAL A 127 47.90 30.83 26.85
CA VAL A 127 47.94 32.27 27.18
C VAL A 127 47.88 32.51 28.68
N TYR A 128 47.10 31.72 29.41
CA TYR A 128 46.94 31.90 30.86
C TYR A 128 48.13 31.35 31.67
N LYS A 129 48.84 30.36 31.12
CA LYS A 129 50.00 29.73 31.78
C LYS A 129 51.35 30.34 31.38
N GLY A 130 51.39 31.17 30.35
CA GLY A 130 52.57 31.96 29.95
C GLY A 130 52.57 33.32 30.64
#